data_AF-A0A553P0T1-F1
#
_entry.id   AF-A0A553P0T1-F1
#
_cell.length_a   1.000
_cell.length_b   1.000
_cell.length_c   1.000
_cell.angle_alpha   90.00
_cell.angle_beta   90.00
_cell.angle_gamma   90.00
#
_symmetry.space_group_name_H-M   'P 1'
#
loop_
_entity.id
_entity.type
_entity.pdbx_description
1 polymer ?
#
loop_
_entity_poly.entity_id
_entity_poly.type
_entity_poly.pdbx_seq_one_letter_code
_entity_poly.pdbx_strand_id
1 'polypeptide(L)'
;MVLGRNLQPDAVSWLFTSVLKGLEMHGQHEGCNATLSQLALLIYDALRPRYTELRMIMNQIPDIQLQALDQFDQRILHPSSGATRPAEKKRRDQFKKLIAGAVGKEVHIRNLPSLFKMPKVVKEPLEIIEDNALLSLFAPDTDV
;
A
#
# COMPACT_ATOMS: atom_id res chain seq x y z
N MET A 1 -7.75 21.29 27.39
CA MET A 1 -6.65 20.30 27.33
C MET A 1 -7.29 18.93 27.26
N VAL A 2 -7.48 18.36 26.06
CA VAL A 2 -8.10 17.03 25.95
C VAL A 2 -7.08 16.03 26.43
N LEU A 3 -7.31 15.51 27.64
CA LEU A 3 -6.58 14.40 28.24
C LEU A 3 -6.51 13.27 27.22
N GLY A 4 -5.33 13.08 26.64
CA GLY A 4 -5.05 11.97 25.75
C GLY A 4 -5.33 10.68 26.51
N ARG A 5 -6.43 10.01 26.14
CA ARG A 5 -6.56 8.59 26.45
C ARG A 5 -5.27 7.94 25.95
N ASN A 6 -4.52 7.33 26.84
CA ASN A 6 -3.39 6.51 26.44
C ASN A 6 -3.95 5.45 25.48
N LEU A 7 -3.41 5.40 24.26
CA LEU A 7 -3.71 4.33 23.35
C LEU A 7 -3.10 3.07 23.96
N GLN A 8 -3.79 1.93 23.93
CA GLN A 8 -3.15 0.70 24.37
C GLN A 8 -1.94 0.41 23.46
N PRO A 9 -0.81 -0.05 24.02
CA PRO A 9 0.37 -0.42 23.23
C PRO A 9 0.01 -1.35 22.06
N ASP A 10 -0.86 -2.33 22.31
CA ASP A 10 -1.35 -3.25 21.29
C ASP A 10 -2.08 -2.54 20.15
N ALA A 11 -2.92 -1.54 20.46
CA ALA A 11 -3.63 -0.76 19.45
C ALA A 11 -2.67 0.08 18.59
N VAL A 12 -1.60 0.61 19.20
CA VAL A 12 -0.54 1.34 18.47
C VAL A 12 0.18 0.40 17.51
N SER A 13 0.54 -0.79 18.01
CA SER A 13 1.20 -1.82 17.22
C SER A 13 0.33 -2.25 16.05
N TRP A 14 -0.93 -2.59 16.30
CA TRP A 14 -1.90 -2.95 15.26
C TRP A 14 -2.09 -1.84 14.23
N LEU A 15 -2.23 -0.58 14.67
CA LEU A 15 -2.37 0.57 13.77
C LEU A 15 -1.15 0.69 12.85
N PHE A 16 0.05 0.71 13.42
CA PHE A 16 1.28 0.90 12.66
C PHE A 16 1.54 -0.28 11.71
N THR A 17 1.37 -1.51 12.18
CA THR A 17 1.45 -2.72 11.36
C THR A 17 0.40 -2.71 10.23
N SER A 18 -0.82 -2.24 10.48
CA SER A 18 -1.85 -2.16 9.45
C SER A 18 -1.48 -1.17 8.34
N VAL A 19 -0.88 -0.03 8.69
CA VAL A 19 -0.37 0.93 7.70
C VAL A 19 0.78 0.35 6.89
N LEU A 20 1.71 -0.37 7.53
CA LEU A 20 2.80 -1.06 6.83
C LEU A 20 2.29 -2.17 5.91
N LYS A 21 1.29 -2.96 6.32
CA LYS A 21 0.62 -3.94 5.46
C LYS A 21 -0.09 -3.27 4.27
N GLY A 22 -0.71 -2.11 4.48
CA GLY A 22 -1.26 -1.31 3.39
C GLY A 22 -0.17 -0.85 2.42
N LEU A 23 1.02 -0.51 2.92
CA LEU A 23 2.18 -0.16 2.10
C LEU A 23 2.75 -1.38 1.37
N GLU A 24 2.69 -2.56 1.96
CA GLU A 24 3.07 -3.82 1.32
C GLU A 24 2.11 -4.15 0.17
N MET A 25 0.80 -4.01 0.38
CA MET A 25 -0.22 -4.35 -0.61
C MET A 25 -0.37 -3.31 -1.74
N HIS A 26 -0.29 -2.01 -1.41
CA HIS A 26 -0.57 -0.92 -2.35
C HIS A 26 0.64 -0.04 -2.67
N GLY A 27 1.81 -0.30 -2.06
CA GLY A 27 3.00 0.55 -2.21
C GLY A 27 3.66 0.52 -3.60
N GLN A 28 3.21 -0.36 -4.49
CA GLN A 28 3.58 -0.35 -5.91
C GLN A 28 3.02 0.89 -6.63
N HIS A 29 1.86 1.40 -6.22
CA HIS A 29 1.31 2.63 -6.77
C HIS A 29 1.96 3.83 -6.09
N GLU A 30 2.55 4.73 -6.89
CA GLU A 30 3.26 5.91 -6.37
C GLU A 30 2.38 6.79 -5.46
N GLY A 31 1.12 6.98 -5.82
CA GLY A 31 0.16 7.77 -5.03
C GLY A 31 -0.16 7.15 -3.66
N CYS A 32 -0.36 5.83 -3.62
CA CYS A 32 -0.59 5.10 -2.37
C CYS A 32 0.69 5.07 -1.52
N ASN A 33 1.85 4.82 -2.14
CA ASN A 33 3.15 4.82 -1.48
C ASN A 33 3.43 6.17 -0.81
N ALA A 34 3.25 7.28 -1.53
CA ALA A 34 3.47 8.62 -0.99
C ALA A 34 2.58 8.91 0.23
N THR A 35 1.29 8.60 0.12
CA THR A 35 0.31 8.86 1.18
C THR A 35 0.53 7.95 2.39
N LEU A 36 0.74 6.65 2.18
CA LEU A 36 0.97 5.68 3.25
C LEU A 36 2.32 5.88 3.95
N SER A 37 3.37 6.23 3.19
CA SER A 37 4.66 6.60 3.76
C SER A 37 4.55 7.83 4.66
N GLN A 38 3.78 8.83 4.23
CA GLN A 38 3.54 10.04 5.02
C GLN A 38 2.72 9.73 6.27
N LEU A 39 1.70 8.89 6.16
CA LEU A 39 0.88 8.46 7.30
C LEU A 39 1.73 7.69 8.32
N ALA A 40 2.54 6.72 7.88
CA ALA A 40 3.45 5.98 8.73
C ALA A 40 4.44 6.91 9.44
N LEU A 41 4.97 7.92 8.74
CA LEU A 41 5.85 8.93 9.33
C LEU A 41 5.15 9.72 10.44
N LEU A 42 3.93 10.18 10.20
CA LEU A 42 3.16 10.95 11.19
C LEU A 42 2.84 10.12 12.44
N ILE A 43 2.41 8.87 12.25
CA ILE A 43 2.14 7.93 13.35
C ILE A 43 3.42 7.68 14.14
N TYR A 44 4.52 7.37 13.46
CA TYR A 44 5.79 7.09 14.10
C TYR A 44 6.28 8.32 14.87
N ASP A 45 6.27 9.51 14.29
CA ASP A 45 6.69 10.75 14.96
C ASP A 45 5.88 11.07 16.22
N ALA A 46 4.55 11.00 16.11
CA ALA A 46 3.65 11.36 17.20
C ALA A 46 3.69 10.37 18.38
N LEU A 47 3.90 9.08 18.08
CA LEU A 47 3.75 8.00 19.05
C LEU A 47 5.10 7.47 19.56
N ARG A 48 6.20 7.58 18.79
CA ARG A 48 7.51 7.03 19.17
C ARG A 48 8.05 7.47 20.54
N PRO A 49 7.86 8.72 21.00
CA PRO A 49 8.30 9.13 22.35
C PRO A 49 7.57 8.40 23.49
N ARG A 50 6.39 7.82 23.22
CA ARG A 50 5.51 7.20 24.22
C ARG A 50 5.42 5.68 24.08
N TYR A 51 5.69 5.14 22.89
CA TYR A 51 5.56 3.71 22.59
C TYR A 51 6.84 3.17 21.93
N THR A 52 7.56 2.33 22.66
CA THR A 52 8.78 1.64 22.18
C THR A 52 8.46 0.53 21.18
N GLU A 53 7.25 -0.01 21.20
CA GLU A 53 6.74 -1.04 20.29
C GLU A 53 6.95 -0.70 18.81
N LEU A 54 6.81 0.58 18.46
CA LEU A 54 7.01 1.07 17.09
C LEU A 54 8.41 0.75 16.55
N ARG A 55 9.42 0.79 17.44
CA ARG A 55 10.79 0.43 17.07
C ARG A 55 10.92 -1.06 16.78
N MET A 56 10.21 -1.91 17.53
CA MET A 56 10.23 -3.36 17.30
C MET A 56 9.59 -3.70 15.95
N ILE A 57 8.49 -3.03 15.59
CA ILE A 57 7.84 -3.21 14.28
C ILE A 57 8.75 -2.74 13.14
N MET A 58 9.42 -1.59 13.29
CA MET A 58 10.41 -1.13 12.31
C MET A 58 11.54 -2.15 12.11
N ASN A 59 12.08 -2.73 13.19
CA ASN A 59 13.14 -3.74 13.09
C ASN A 59 12.71 -5.02 12.37
N GLN A 60 11.41 -5.28 12.20
CA GLN A 60 10.89 -6.41 11.43
C GLN A 60 10.83 -6.13 9.92
N ILE A 61 11.02 -4.88 9.49
CA ILE A 61 11.04 -4.51 8.07
C ILE A 61 12.31 -5.09 7.42
N PRO A 62 12.19 -5.82 6.29
CA PRO A 62 13.36 -6.37 5.60
C PRO A 62 14.26 -5.24 5.07
N ASP A 63 15.55 -5.48 4.96
CA ASP A 63 16.54 -4.52 4.43
C ASP A 63 16.61 -3.17 5.20
N ILE A 64 16.11 -3.11 6.44
CA ILE A 64 16.14 -1.87 7.22
C ILE A 64 17.54 -1.52 7.71
N GLN A 65 17.94 -0.26 7.51
CA GLN A 65 19.20 0.27 8.03
C GLN A 65 19.07 0.66 9.50
N LEU A 66 19.48 -0.22 10.41
CA LEU A 66 19.39 -0.02 11.87
C LEU A 66 20.09 1.26 12.35
N GLN A 67 21.23 1.61 11.75
CA GLN A 67 21.96 2.85 12.08
C GLN A 67 21.16 4.10 11.69
N ALA A 68 20.51 4.08 10.53
CA ALA A 68 19.67 5.19 10.09
C ALA A 68 18.39 5.31 10.94
N LEU A 69 17.81 4.18 11.33
CA LEU A 69 16.67 4.12 12.23
C LEU A 69 17.01 4.65 13.63
N ASP A 70 18.20 4.32 14.15
CA ASP A 70 18.69 4.84 15.42
C ASP A 70 18.90 6.37 15.40
N GLN A 71 19.53 6.89 14.35
CA GLN A 71 19.64 8.34 14.16
C GLN A 71 18.29 9.02 14.04
N PHE A 72 17.32 8.36 13.38
CA PHE A 72 15.96 8.89 13.24
C PHE A 72 15.23 8.95 14.59
N ASP A 73 15.35 7.90 15.41
CA ASP A 73 14.81 7.85 16.77
C ASP A 73 15.42 8.91 17.68
N GLN A 74 16.75 9.04 17.67
CA GLN A 74 17.45 10.05 18.47
C GLN A 74 16.94 11.47 18.15
N ARG A 75 16.64 11.76 16.88
CA ARG A 75 16.07 13.06 16.47
C ARG A 75 14.63 13.27 16.92
N ILE A 76 13.84 12.22 17.04
CA ILE A 76 12.46 12.30 17.54
C ILE A 76 12.46 12.47 19.06
N LEU A 77 13.31 11.74 19.77
CA LEU A 77 13.40 11.75 21.23
C LEU A 77 14.10 12.99 21.78
N HIS A 78 15.10 13.50 21.04
CA HIS A 78 15.83 14.73 21.36
C HIS A 78 15.60 15.76 20.25
N PRO A 79 14.40 16.40 20.19
CA PRO A 79 14.20 17.52 19.31
C PRO A 79 15.12 18.65 19.77
N SER A 80 16.26 18.84 19.07
CA SER A 80 17.20 19.90 19.40
C SER A 80 16.49 21.24 19.34
N SER A 81 16.37 21.90 20.50
CA SER A 81 15.64 23.13 20.75
C SER A 81 16.19 24.37 20.01
N GLY A 82 17.22 24.21 19.18
CA GLY A 82 17.80 25.27 18.35
C GLY A 82 18.18 24.85 16.92
N ALA A 83 17.95 23.60 16.51
CA ALA A 83 18.18 23.19 15.13
C ALA A 83 16.91 23.42 14.30
N THR A 84 17.02 24.16 13.20
CA THR A 84 15.98 24.20 12.18
C THR A 84 15.60 22.74 11.88
N ARG A 85 14.32 22.39 12.07
CA ARG A 85 13.82 21.06 11.71
C ARG A 85 14.41 20.74 10.33
N PRO A 86 15.20 19.66 10.16
CA PRO A 86 15.73 19.33 8.85
C PRO A 86 14.53 19.36 7.91
N ALA A 87 14.66 20.11 6.80
CA ALA A 87 13.57 20.41 5.89
C ALA A 87 12.63 19.21 5.80
N GLU A 88 11.35 19.37 6.11
CA GLU A 88 10.39 18.28 6.32
C GLU A 88 10.44 17.23 5.19
N LYS A 89 10.78 17.71 3.99
CA LYS A 89 11.17 16.94 2.80
C LYS A 89 12.29 15.91 3.07
N LYS A 90 13.45 16.33 3.57
CA LYS A 90 14.59 15.46 3.88
C LYS A 90 14.24 14.39 4.91
N ARG A 91 13.46 14.76 5.93
CA ARG A 91 12.99 13.83 6.95
C ARG A 91 12.08 12.75 6.36
N ARG A 92 11.14 13.17 5.52
CA ARG A 92 10.26 12.26 4.79
C ARG A 92 11.05 11.33 3.87
N ASP A 93 12.03 11.86 3.14
CA ASP A 93 12.86 11.06 2.25
C ASP A 93 13.70 10.03 3.02
N GLN A 94 14.23 10.40 4.19
CA GLN A 94 14.93 9.46 5.08
C GLN A 94 13.99 8.36 5.60
N PHE A 95 12.79 8.73 6.05
CA PHE A 95 11.82 7.77 6.55
C PHE A 95 11.35 6.80 5.46
N LYS A 96 11.10 7.31 4.25
CA LYS A 96 10.79 6.49 3.08
C LYS A 96 11.85 5.42 2.81
N LYS A 97 13.13 5.75 3.00
CA LYS A 97 14.22 4.77 2.87
C LYS A 97 14.18 3.69 3.96
N LEU A 98 13.77 4.03 5.19
CA LEU A 98 13.66 3.06 6.28
C LEU A 98 12.54 2.04 6.03
N ILE A 99 11.39 2.50 5.53
CA ILE A 99 10.24 1.64 5.22
C ILE A 99 10.26 1.08 3.80
N ALA A 100 11.33 1.33 3.03
CA ALA A 100 11.43 0.90 1.64
C ALA A 100 11.32 -0.63 1.50
N GLY A 101 11.79 -1.38 2.50
CA GLY A 101 11.63 -2.84 2.52
C GLY A 101 10.21 -3.31 2.79
N ALA A 102 9.35 -2.46 3.38
CA ALA A 102 7.93 -2.74 3.58
C ALA A 102 7.08 -2.35 2.37
N VAL A 103 7.64 -1.60 1.40
CA VAL A 103 6.97 -1.35 0.12
C VAL A 103 6.94 -2.67 -0.63
N GLY A 104 5.73 -3.10 -1.03
CA GLY A 104 5.51 -4.37 -1.71
C GLY A 104 6.56 -4.62 -2.78
N LYS A 105 7.45 -5.58 -2.53
CA LYS A 105 8.25 -6.18 -3.61
C LYS A 105 7.26 -6.95 -4.44
N GLU A 106 7.18 -6.60 -5.72
CA GLU A 106 6.41 -7.31 -6.72
C GLU A 106 6.60 -8.82 -6.49
N VAL A 107 5.55 -9.49 -5.99
CA VAL A 107 5.50 -10.95 -5.96
C VAL A 107 5.36 -11.36 -7.42
N HIS A 108 6.49 -11.39 -8.12
CA HIS A 108 6.65 -12.19 -9.32
C HIS A 108 6.39 -13.63 -8.88
N ILE A 109 5.14 -14.05 -8.96
CA ILE A 109 4.79 -15.42 -8.69
C ILE A 109 5.21 -16.22 -9.92
N ARG A 110 6.52 -16.53 -10.01
CA ARG A 110 7.11 -17.27 -11.13
C ARG A 110 6.52 -18.68 -11.27
N ASN A 111 5.81 -19.16 -10.25
CA ASN A 111 5.13 -20.45 -10.21
C ASN A 111 3.70 -20.36 -9.62
N LEU A 112 2.93 -19.29 -9.87
CA LEU A 112 1.48 -19.45 -9.80
C LEU A 112 1.00 -19.88 -11.19
N PRO A 113 0.29 -21.02 -11.35
CA PRO A 113 -0.44 -21.25 -12.57
C PRO A 113 -1.38 -20.07 -12.77
N SER A 114 -1.26 -19.38 -13.90
CA SER A 114 -2.13 -18.25 -14.23
C SER A 114 -3.59 -18.68 -14.14
N LEU A 115 -4.29 -18.25 -13.08
CA LEU A 115 -5.73 -18.53 -12.87
C LEU A 115 -6.61 -17.68 -13.80
N PHE A 116 -6.03 -16.68 -14.47
CA PHE A 116 -6.68 -15.94 -15.52
C PHE A 116 -5.99 -16.24 -16.85
N LYS A 117 -6.34 -17.39 -17.44
CA LYS A 117 -6.50 -17.39 -18.89
C LYS A 117 -7.64 -16.39 -19.14
N MET A 118 -7.30 -15.15 -19.47
CA MET A 118 -8.24 -14.34 -20.25
C MET A 118 -8.72 -15.26 -21.36
N PRO A 119 -10.03 -15.50 -21.51
CA PRO A 119 -10.53 -16.14 -22.71
C PRO A 119 -9.87 -15.39 -23.84
N LYS A 120 -9.11 -16.09 -24.69
CA LYS A 120 -8.81 -15.53 -26.00
C LYS A 120 -10.18 -15.13 -26.51
N VAL A 121 -10.39 -13.84 -26.71
CA VAL A 121 -11.42 -13.40 -27.64
C VAL A 121 -10.93 -13.97 -28.95
N VAL A 122 -11.32 -15.22 -29.20
CA VAL A 122 -11.35 -15.77 -30.53
C VAL A 122 -12.29 -14.81 -31.21
N LYS A 123 -11.71 -13.91 -32.00
CA LYS A 123 -12.47 -13.34 -33.10
C LYS A 123 -12.85 -14.57 -33.91
N GLU A 124 -14.03 -15.12 -33.65
CA GLU A 124 -14.66 -15.98 -34.63
C GLU A 124 -14.54 -15.20 -35.95
N PRO A 125 -14.04 -15.83 -37.02
CA PRO A 125 -14.37 -15.32 -38.32
C PRO A 125 -15.90 -15.25 -38.30
N LEU A 126 -16.45 -14.06 -38.52
CA LEU A 126 -17.85 -13.96 -38.89
C LEU A 126 -17.96 -14.77 -40.17
N GLU A 127 -18.28 -16.05 -40.06
CA GLU A 127 -18.95 -16.73 -41.14
C GLU A 127 -20.21 -15.90 -41.34
N ILE A 128 -20.24 -15.23 -42.48
CA ILE A 128 -21.46 -14.61 -43.00
C ILE A 128 -22.37 -15.79 -43.26
N ILE A 129 -23.06 -16.21 -42.20
CA ILE A 129 -24.15 -17.14 -42.32
C ILE A 129 -25.25 -16.30 -42.99
N GLU A 130 -25.47 -16.56 -44.27
CA GLU A 130 -26.62 -16.06 -45.04
C GLU A 130 -27.91 -16.72 -44.54
N ASP A 131 -28.16 -16.66 -43.23
CA ASP A 131 -29.36 -17.20 -42.64
C ASP A 131 -30.41 -16.10 -42.59
N ASN A 132 -31.13 -16.01 -43.72
CA ASN A 132 -32.48 -15.45 -43.79
C ASN A 132 -33.47 -16.11 -42.79
N ALA A 133 -33.01 -17.01 -41.91
CA ALA A 133 -33.75 -17.64 -40.83
C ALA A 133 -34.21 -16.65 -39.73
N LEU A 134 -33.56 -15.49 -39.56
CA LEU A 134 -34.04 -14.48 -38.61
C LEU A 134 -35.13 -13.57 -39.18
N LEU A 135 -35.28 -13.52 -40.51
CA LEU A 135 -36.35 -12.76 -41.17
C LEU A 135 -37.71 -13.48 -41.06
N SER A 136 -37.73 -14.80 -40.90
CA SER A 136 -38.96 -15.56 -40.71
C SER A 136 -39.61 -15.34 -39.33
N LEU A 137 -38.84 -14.89 -38.33
CA LEU A 137 -39.37 -14.60 -36.99
C LEU A 137 -40.28 -13.35 -36.96
N PHE A 138 -40.16 -12.49 -37.97
CA PHE A 138 -40.95 -11.26 -38.11
C PHE A 138 -41.91 -11.32 -39.30
N ALA A 139 -42.05 -12.48 -39.94
CA ALA A 139 -43.08 -12.65 -40.95
C ALA A 139 -44.45 -12.59 -40.25
N PRO A 140 -45.38 -11.75 -40.72
CA PRO A 140 -46.72 -11.70 -40.15
C PRO A 140 -47.39 -13.06 -40.33
N ASP A 141 -48.01 -13.56 -39.27
CA ASP A 141 -48.79 -14.79 -39.28
C ASP A 141 -50.01 -14.55 -40.18
N THR A 142 -49.94 -14.96 -41.45
CA THR A 142 -51.12 -15.02 -42.32
C THR A 142 -51.94 -16.25 -41.93
N ASP A 143 -52.76 -16.08 -40.89
CA ASP A 143 -53.89 -16.95 -40.60
C ASP A 143 -55.08 -16.52 -41.51
N VAL A 144 -55.34 -17.38 -42.52
CA VAL A 144 -56.54 -17.51 -43.38
C VAL A 144 -56.82 -16.45 -44.46
#